data_AF-A0A410UT60-F1
#
_entry.id   AF-A0A410UT60-F1
#
_cell.length_a   1.000
_cell.length_b   1.000
_cell.length_c   1.000
_cell.angle_alpha   90.00
_cell.angle_beta   90.00
_cell.angle_gamma   90.00
#
_symmetry.space_group_name_H-M   'P 1'
#
loop_
_entity.id
_entity.type
_entity.pdbx_description
1 polymer ?
#
loop_
_entity_poly.entity_id
_entity_poly.type
_entity_poly.pdbx_seq_one_letter_code
_entity_poly.pdbx_strand_id
1 'polypeptide(L)'
;MPILAAWCLTSAGSNLDDFRQALIDKTLRPLPDHDLLDEDGYPLFAARIRDLDAGLQEPQDDTLYSAAFSRTLSLLSRLMEQVEVDWPIAAPALEGTAAGTGMATLRGSDPATMSPEPRLRLQIKLVTPAEFTPDEQRQALDWLNRTVTTLPVAPEDRHVEAISAQDDATPLLLAERFRSEAGAAGALLILAADSGLCPATTERLEGEKRLFRSHRPHGLMPGEAAFAILCINQKALRFALQQPACILQRVASCRRAASADDGARPSHVSLGAATGAALDAANLTGEAISAIACDADHRSSRVLECIGAMLQHTPQLDAIANRLAVNETCGHIGAASSAGGWVAGIAQAQSAGQPVLVFNVSHAFERAAAVLLPANDDALPA
;
A
#
# COMPACT_ATOMS: atom_id res chain seq x y z
N MET A 1 7.95 11.76 -7.33
CA MET A 1 8.76 10.60 -6.88
C MET A 1 8.39 9.39 -7.72
N PRO A 2 9.34 8.81 -8.45
CA PRO A 2 9.09 7.63 -9.28
C PRO A 2 8.65 6.41 -8.45
N ILE A 3 7.62 5.72 -8.94
CA ILE A 3 7.15 4.41 -8.46
C ILE A 3 7.53 3.39 -9.52
N LEU A 4 8.37 2.40 -9.18
CA LEU A 4 8.81 1.38 -10.13
C LEU A 4 7.81 0.24 -10.31
N ALA A 5 7.18 -0.18 -9.23
CA ALA A 5 6.27 -1.32 -9.23
C ALA A 5 5.34 -1.29 -8.01
N ALA A 6 4.23 -2.01 -8.15
CA ALA A 6 3.29 -2.30 -7.08
C ALA A 6 2.80 -3.74 -7.21
N TRP A 7 2.36 -4.31 -6.10
CA TRP A 7 1.82 -5.67 -6.04
C TRP A 7 0.62 -5.70 -5.10
N CYS A 8 -0.27 -6.66 -5.32
CA CYS A 8 -1.44 -6.85 -4.47
C CYS A 8 -1.81 -8.32 -4.35
N LEU A 9 -2.32 -8.67 -3.18
CA LEU A 9 -3.00 -9.91 -2.91
C LEU A 9 -4.31 -9.58 -2.20
N THR A 10 -5.43 -9.77 -2.88
CA THR A 10 -6.77 -9.39 -2.41
C THR A 10 -7.81 -10.44 -2.77
N SER A 11 -8.99 -10.36 -2.16
CA SER A 11 -10.16 -11.16 -2.57
C SER A 11 -10.70 -10.78 -3.95
N ALA A 12 -10.31 -9.61 -4.48
CA ALA A 12 -10.70 -9.10 -5.78
C ALA A 12 -9.69 -9.44 -6.89
N GLY A 13 -8.56 -10.08 -6.56
CA GLY A 13 -7.51 -10.43 -7.50
C GLY A 13 -6.14 -10.57 -6.82
N SER A 14 -5.28 -11.39 -7.42
CA SER A 14 -3.91 -11.66 -6.97
C SER A 14 -2.83 -10.94 -7.79
N ASN A 15 -3.22 -10.08 -8.73
CA ASN A 15 -2.36 -9.22 -9.53
C ASN A 15 -3.05 -7.87 -9.79
N LEU A 16 -2.27 -6.88 -10.24
CA LEU A 16 -2.76 -5.50 -10.40
C LEU A 16 -3.89 -5.34 -11.43
N ASP A 17 -3.86 -6.09 -12.53
CA ASP A 17 -4.85 -5.95 -13.61
C ASP A 17 -6.21 -6.48 -13.17
N ASP A 18 -6.25 -7.67 -12.58
CA ASP A 18 -7.48 -8.26 -12.04
C ASP A 18 -8.04 -7.39 -10.92
N PHE A 19 -7.18 -6.94 -10.00
CA PHE A 19 -7.58 -6.05 -8.92
C PHE A 19 -8.19 -4.74 -9.44
N ARG A 20 -7.52 -4.07 -10.40
CA ARG A 20 -8.02 -2.85 -11.03
C ARG A 20 -9.36 -3.08 -11.73
N GLN A 21 -9.46 -4.16 -12.51
CA GLN A 21 -10.68 -4.48 -13.25
C GLN A 21 -11.86 -4.73 -12.31
N ALA A 22 -11.65 -5.48 -11.22
CA ALA A 22 -12.66 -5.71 -10.20
C ALA A 22 -13.19 -4.41 -9.56
N LEU A 23 -12.32 -3.42 -9.32
CA LEU A 23 -12.71 -2.11 -8.78
C LEU A 23 -13.52 -1.27 -9.77
N ILE A 24 -13.27 -1.43 -11.09
CA ILE A 24 -14.01 -0.76 -12.15
C ILE A 24 -15.39 -1.40 -12.32
N ASP A 25 -15.43 -2.73 -12.37
CA ASP A 25 -16.67 -3.50 -12.59
C ASP A 25 -17.64 -3.35 -11.42
N LYS A 26 -17.13 -3.15 -10.19
CA LYS A 26 -17.91 -2.94 -8.95
C LYS A 26 -18.90 -4.07 -8.65
N THR A 27 -18.67 -5.25 -9.22
CA THR A 27 -19.50 -6.44 -9.04
C THR A 27 -19.12 -7.22 -7.78
N LEU A 28 -17.86 -7.10 -7.34
CA LEU A 28 -17.36 -7.76 -6.15
C LEU A 28 -17.63 -6.94 -4.89
N ARG A 29 -18.09 -7.65 -3.86
CA ARG A 29 -18.38 -7.16 -2.50
C ARG A 29 -18.06 -8.28 -1.51
N PRO A 30 -17.81 -7.97 -0.22
CA PRO A 30 -17.80 -8.96 0.84
C PRO A 30 -19.07 -9.83 0.79
N LEU A 31 -18.92 -11.14 0.98
CA LEU A 31 -19.99 -12.12 0.91
C LEU A 31 -20.16 -12.82 2.27
N PRO A 32 -21.31 -13.48 2.53
CA PRO A 32 -21.47 -14.31 3.72
C PRO A 32 -20.35 -15.35 3.82
N ASP A 33 -19.62 -15.36 4.94
CA ASP A 33 -18.53 -16.28 5.23
C ASP A 33 -18.94 -17.30 6.29
N HIS A 34 -19.10 -18.55 5.90
CA HIS A 34 -19.57 -19.62 6.77
C HIS A 34 -18.58 -20.01 7.87
N ASP A 35 -17.32 -19.60 7.74
CA ASP A 35 -16.27 -19.86 8.73
C ASP A 35 -16.20 -18.75 9.81
N LEU A 36 -16.93 -17.65 9.61
CA LEU A 36 -17.03 -16.53 10.54
C LEU A 36 -18.50 -16.28 10.89
N LEU A 37 -18.89 -16.72 12.08
CA LEU A 37 -20.26 -16.59 12.57
C LEU A 37 -20.39 -15.46 13.59
N ASP A 38 -21.60 -14.94 13.73
CA ASP A 38 -21.95 -14.01 14.80
C ASP A 38 -22.49 -14.68 16.06
N GLU A 39 -22.86 -13.86 17.05
CA GLU A 39 -23.44 -14.31 18.31
C GLU A 39 -24.76 -15.08 18.14
N ASP A 40 -25.47 -14.83 17.03
CA ASP A 40 -26.72 -15.49 16.66
C ASP A 40 -26.48 -16.73 15.75
N GLY A 41 -25.22 -17.03 15.39
CA GLY A 41 -24.83 -18.14 14.53
C GLY A 41 -24.98 -17.89 13.02
N TYR A 42 -25.19 -16.64 12.59
CA TYR A 42 -25.26 -16.27 11.17
C TYR A 42 -23.90 -15.90 10.59
N PRO A 43 -23.63 -16.22 9.31
CA PRO A 43 -22.41 -15.82 8.62
C PRO A 43 -22.20 -14.29 8.58
N LEU A 44 -20.99 -13.84 8.88
CA LEU A 44 -20.56 -12.46 8.68
C LEU A 44 -20.32 -12.19 7.20
N PHE A 45 -20.60 -10.97 6.75
CA PHE A 45 -20.11 -10.52 5.44
C PHE A 45 -18.61 -10.24 5.54
N ALA A 46 -17.82 -11.02 4.81
CA ALA A 46 -16.37 -10.91 4.81
C ALA A 46 -15.76 -11.07 3.42
N ALA A 47 -14.58 -10.50 3.25
CA ALA A 47 -13.80 -10.55 2.02
C ALA A 47 -12.56 -11.43 2.22
N ARG A 48 -12.77 -12.75 2.13
CA ARG A 48 -11.77 -13.80 2.32
C ARG A 48 -11.02 -14.14 1.04
N ILE A 49 -9.71 -14.33 1.14
CA ILE A 49 -8.87 -14.91 0.10
C ILE A 49 -8.85 -16.44 0.31
N ARG A 50 -9.76 -17.14 -0.36
CA ARG A 50 -9.95 -18.60 -0.19
C ARG A 50 -8.67 -19.40 -0.45
N ASP A 51 -7.85 -18.97 -1.42
CA ASP A 51 -6.61 -19.65 -1.77
C ASP A 51 -5.54 -19.59 -0.67
N LEU A 52 -5.67 -18.63 0.26
CA LEU A 52 -4.75 -18.52 1.39
C LEU A 52 -4.95 -19.67 2.40
N ASP A 53 -6.20 -20.14 2.56
CA ASP A 53 -6.55 -21.16 3.55
C ASP A 53 -5.85 -22.50 3.27
N ALA A 54 -5.59 -22.83 2.01
CA ALA A 54 -4.88 -24.04 1.61
C ALA A 54 -3.37 -24.02 1.99
N GLY A 55 -2.82 -22.84 2.26
CA GLY A 55 -1.41 -22.64 2.61
C GLY A 55 -1.16 -22.41 4.10
N LEU A 56 -2.22 -22.27 4.91
CA LEU A 56 -2.08 -22.10 6.36
C LEU A 56 -1.63 -23.43 6.98
N GLN A 57 -0.36 -23.53 7.34
CA GLN A 57 0.11 -24.61 8.20
C GLN A 57 -0.43 -24.40 9.61
N GLU A 58 -0.96 -25.45 10.23
CA GLU A 58 -1.25 -25.43 11.66
C GLU A 58 0.06 -25.08 12.41
N PRO A 59 0.02 -24.17 13.40
CA PRO A 59 1.21 -23.76 14.12
C PRO A 59 1.93 -24.99 14.70
N GLN A 60 3.14 -25.24 14.22
CA GLN A 60 3.97 -26.38 14.65
C GLN A 60 4.68 -26.13 15.99
N ASP A 61 4.69 -24.88 16.48
CA ASP A 61 5.32 -24.48 17.74
C ASP A 61 4.26 -24.21 18.83
N ASP A 62 4.62 -24.46 20.09
CA ASP A 62 3.86 -24.15 21.32
C ASP A 62 3.57 -22.63 21.51
N THR A 63 4.03 -21.78 20.60
CA THR A 63 3.71 -20.35 20.57
C THR A 63 2.33 -20.13 19.95
N LEU A 64 1.34 -19.90 20.81
CA LEU A 64 -0.03 -19.51 20.43
C LEU A 64 -0.05 -18.07 19.87
N TYR A 65 0.20 -17.91 18.57
CA TYR A 65 -0.06 -16.64 17.89
C TYR A 65 -1.54 -16.44 17.66
N SER A 66 -1.96 -15.17 17.56
CA SER A 66 -3.32 -14.88 17.12
C SER A 66 -3.51 -15.38 15.69
N ALA A 67 -4.70 -15.93 15.38
CA ALA A 67 -5.01 -16.35 14.03
C ALA A 67 -4.95 -15.17 13.02
N ALA A 68 -5.22 -13.93 13.47
CA ALA A 68 -5.02 -12.73 12.65
C ALA A 68 -3.55 -12.54 12.26
N PHE A 69 -2.62 -12.73 13.20
CA PHE A 69 -1.19 -12.63 12.94
C PHE A 69 -0.73 -13.68 11.91
N SER A 70 -1.09 -14.95 12.12
CA SER A 70 -0.72 -16.05 11.21
C SER A 70 -1.25 -15.83 9.78
N ARG A 71 -2.50 -15.38 9.65
CA ARG A 71 -3.08 -15.01 8.34
C ARG A 71 -2.34 -13.84 7.71
N THR A 72 -2.04 -12.80 8.48
CA THR A 72 -1.30 -11.61 7.98
C THR A 72 0.10 -11.98 7.50
N LEU A 73 0.83 -12.82 8.24
CA LEU A 73 2.14 -13.32 7.79
C LEU A 73 2.02 -14.15 6.50
N SER A 74 0.97 -14.96 6.37
CA SER A 74 0.74 -15.77 5.17
C SER A 74 0.47 -14.89 3.95
N LEU A 75 -0.30 -13.81 4.11
CA LEU A 75 -0.49 -12.80 3.05
C LEU A 75 0.85 -12.17 2.65
N LEU A 76 1.66 -11.77 3.63
CA LEU A 76 2.96 -11.17 3.38
C LEU A 76 3.92 -12.14 2.68
N SER A 77 3.96 -13.42 3.07
CA SER A 77 4.75 -14.45 2.39
C SER A 77 4.37 -14.59 0.93
N ARG A 78 3.08 -14.72 0.62
CA ARG A 78 2.60 -14.81 -0.77
C ARG A 78 2.86 -13.54 -1.58
N LEU A 79 2.73 -12.37 -0.95
CA LEU A 79 3.05 -11.11 -1.60
C LEU A 79 4.55 -11.01 -1.90
N MET A 80 5.42 -11.43 -0.96
CA MET A 80 6.87 -11.40 -1.15
C MET A 80 7.32 -12.35 -2.26
N GLU A 81 6.67 -13.50 -2.44
CA GLU A 81 6.91 -14.38 -3.61
C GLU A 81 6.74 -13.60 -4.93
N GLN A 82 5.71 -12.75 -5.05
CA GLN A 82 5.51 -11.91 -6.24
C GLN A 82 6.58 -10.82 -6.37
N VAL A 83 6.93 -10.15 -5.25
CA VAL A 83 7.95 -9.09 -5.23
C VAL A 83 9.32 -9.62 -5.68
N GLU A 84 9.67 -10.83 -5.27
CA GLU A 84 10.93 -11.48 -5.65
C GLU A 84 10.98 -11.82 -7.14
N VAL A 85 9.89 -12.33 -7.69
CA VAL A 85 9.79 -12.70 -9.11
C VAL A 85 9.87 -11.48 -10.02
N ASP A 86 9.16 -10.40 -9.66
CA ASP A 86 9.01 -9.21 -10.50
C ASP A 86 9.91 -8.04 -10.06
N TRP A 87 11.03 -8.34 -9.37
CA TRP A 87 11.91 -7.31 -8.81
C TRP A 87 12.52 -6.40 -9.89
N PRO A 88 12.19 -5.08 -9.94
CA PRO A 88 12.48 -4.24 -11.11
C PRO A 88 13.78 -3.44 -10.98
N ILE A 89 14.69 -3.85 -10.10
CA ILE A 89 15.97 -3.17 -9.85
C ILE A 89 17.12 -4.12 -10.17
N ALA A 90 18.08 -3.63 -10.95
CA ALA A 90 19.27 -4.38 -11.31
C ALA A 90 20.07 -4.75 -10.07
N ALA A 91 20.50 -6.01 -9.99
CA ALA A 91 21.54 -6.38 -9.04
C ALA A 91 22.78 -5.51 -9.33
N PRO A 92 23.40 -4.90 -8.32
CA PRO A 92 24.69 -4.25 -8.53
C PRO A 92 25.63 -5.30 -9.12
N ALA A 93 26.24 -4.99 -10.27
CA ALA A 93 27.22 -5.87 -10.87
C ALA A 93 28.31 -6.08 -9.82
N LEU A 94 28.39 -7.29 -9.26
CA LEU A 94 29.59 -7.73 -8.58
C LEU A 94 30.65 -7.77 -9.68
N GLU A 95 31.36 -6.67 -9.89
CA GLU A 95 32.54 -6.68 -10.74
C GLU A 95 33.42 -7.81 -10.22
N GLY A 96 33.59 -8.80 -11.09
CA GLY A 96 34.23 -10.04 -10.74
C GLY A 96 35.56 -9.76 -10.08
N THR A 97 35.83 -10.55 -9.04
CA THR A 97 37.17 -10.98 -8.69
C THR A 97 37.79 -11.76 -9.86
N ALA A 98 37.87 -11.14 -11.04
CA ALA A 98 38.87 -11.46 -12.04
C ALA A 98 40.19 -10.95 -11.47
N ALA A 99 40.72 -11.71 -10.50
CA ALA A 99 42.15 -11.87 -10.35
C ALA A 99 42.66 -12.44 -11.68
N GLY A 100 42.77 -11.55 -12.67
CA GLY A 100 43.51 -11.79 -13.88
C GLY A 100 44.91 -12.16 -13.45
N THR A 101 45.24 -13.43 -13.64
CA THR A 101 46.62 -13.92 -13.75
C THR A 101 47.23 -13.38 -15.05
N GLY A 102 47.15 -12.07 -15.24
CA GLY A 102 47.67 -11.32 -16.37
C GLY A 102 48.80 -10.44 -15.87
N MET A 103 50.02 -10.83 -16.24
CA MET A 103 51.28 -10.13 -16.02
C MET A 103 51.15 -8.62 -15.81
N ALA A 104 51.62 -8.16 -14.65
CA ALA A 104 51.89 -6.76 -14.38
C ALA A 104 52.84 -6.19 -15.44
N THR A 105 52.33 -5.39 -16.36
CA THR A 105 53.15 -4.52 -17.19
C THR A 105 53.61 -3.35 -16.33
N LEU A 106 54.93 -3.22 -16.17
CA LEU A 106 55.65 -2.10 -15.53
C LEU A 106 55.38 -0.77 -16.25
N ARG A 107 54.21 -0.17 -16.03
CA ARG A 107 54.01 1.29 -16.17
C ARG A 107 53.06 1.73 -15.07
N GLY A 108 53.61 2.49 -14.11
CA GLY A 108 52.88 3.09 -13.01
C GLY A 108 51.65 3.83 -13.53
N SER A 109 50.48 3.26 -13.22
CA SER A 109 49.25 4.02 -13.11
C SER A 109 48.98 4.04 -11.61
N ASP A 110 48.99 5.24 -11.02
CA ASP A 110 48.46 5.43 -9.68
C ASP A 110 47.10 4.72 -9.59
N PRO A 111 46.78 4.04 -8.47
CA PRO A 111 45.39 3.69 -8.20
C PRO A 111 44.66 5.01 -8.02
N ALA A 112 44.16 5.56 -9.13
CA ALA A 112 43.19 6.63 -9.14
C ALA A 112 42.14 6.19 -8.13
N THR A 113 41.94 7.03 -7.11
CA THR A 113 40.92 6.88 -6.09
C THR A 113 39.60 6.60 -6.79
N MET A 114 39.29 5.31 -6.98
CA MET A 114 38.00 4.85 -7.47
C MET A 114 37.01 5.41 -6.47
N SER A 115 36.29 6.44 -6.89
CA SER A 115 35.17 6.93 -6.11
C SER A 115 34.26 5.73 -5.89
N PRO A 116 33.91 5.37 -4.64
CA PRO A 116 33.13 4.17 -4.39
C PRO A 116 31.91 4.21 -5.29
N GLU A 117 31.73 3.13 -6.07
CA GLU A 117 30.58 3.03 -6.94
C GLU A 117 29.33 3.32 -6.13
N PRO A 118 28.44 4.17 -6.64
CA PRO A 118 27.37 4.68 -5.84
C PRO A 118 26.39 3.54 -5.54
N ARG A 119 26.30 3.16 -4.27
CA ARG A 119 25.45 2.04 -3.84
C ARG A 119 23.99 2.45 -3.74
N LEU A 120 23.10 1.51 -4.06
CA LEU A 120 21.66 1.65 -3.84
C LEU A 120 21.33 1.27 -2.40
N ARG A 121 20.72 2.19 -1.64
CA ARG A 121 20.18 1.87 -0.31
C ARG A 121 18.71 1.48 -0.41
N LEU A 122 18.32 0.35 0.17
CA LEU A 122 16.94 -0.12 0.22
C LEU A 122 16.36 0.06 1.62
N GLN A 123 15.34 0.90 1.76
CA GLN A 123 14.52 0.96 2.96
C GLN A 123 13.29 0.07 2.76
N ILE A 124 13.01 -0.80 3.72
CA ILE A 124 11.84 -1.68 3.73
C ILE A 124 11.01 -1.32 4.95
N LYS A 125 9.79 -0.86 4.73
CA LYS A 125 8.86 -0.45 5.79
C LYS A 125 7.65 -1.36 5.77
N LEU A 126 7.50 -2.16 6.83
CA LEU A 126 6.33 -3.01 7.03
C LEU A 126 5.31 -2.29 7.89
N VAL A 127 4.18 -1.91 7.29
CA VAL A 127 3.03 -1.36 8.00
C VAL A 127 2.25 -2.53 8.61
N THR A 128 2.25 -2.60 9.94
CA THR A 128 1.59 -3.66 10.70
C THR A 128 0.30 -3.18 11.36
N PRO A 129 -0.66 -4.08 11.64
CA PRO A 129 -1.84 -3.75 12.43
C PRO A 129 -1.49 -3.15 13.79
N ALA A 130 -2.28 -2.18 14.24
CA ALA A 130 -2.08 -1.54 15.55
C ALA A 130 -2.32 -2.50 16.72
N GLU A 131 -3.13 -3.53 16.47
CA GLU A 131 -3.51 -4.56 17.42
C GLU A 131 -2.42 -5.62 17.64
N PHE A 132 -1.38 -5.65 16.79
CA PHE A 132 -0.26 -6.58 17.02
C PHE A 132 0.41 -6.29 18.35
N THR A 133 0.55 -7.33 19.16
CA THR A 133 1.32 -7.28 20.40
C THR A 133 2.80 -6.94 20.12
N PRO A 134 3.56 -6.43 21.10
CA PRO A 134 4.98 -6.17 20.92
C PRO A 134 5.78 -7.41 20.49
N ASP A 135 5.31 -8.60 20.84
CA ASP A 135 5.93 -9.85 20.43
C ASP A 135 5.63 -10.20 18.97
N GLU A 136 4.36 -10.11 18.55
CA GLU A 136 3.96 -10.26 17.14
C GLU A 136 4.66 -9.23 16.23
N GLN A 137 4.82 -7.98 16.68
CA GLN A 137 5.59 -6.97 15.94
C GLN A 137 7.06 -7.37 15.77
N ARG A 138 7.71 -7.87 16.83
CA ARG A 138 9.09 -8.35 16.76
C ARG A 138 9.22 -9.52 15.81
N GLN A 139 8.29 -10.46 15.87
CA GLN A 139 8.30 -11.64 15.01
C GLN A 139 8.02 -11.32 13.54
N ALA A 140 7.11 -10.38 13.25
CA ALA A 140 6.91 -9.88 11.90
C ALA A 140 8.19 -9.26 11.33
N LEU A 141 8.93 -8.51 12.17
CA LEU A 141 10.22 -7.94 11.79
C LEU A 141 11.29 -9.04 11.58
N ASP A 142 11.36 -10.05 12.45
CA ASP A 142 12.30 -11.17 12.30
C ASP A 142 11.99 -12.00 11.04
N TRP A 143 10.71 -12.29 10.80
CA TRP A 143 10.25 -12.94 9.59
C TRP A 143 10.66 -12.14 8.35
N LEU A 144 10.43 -10.82 8.36
CA LEU A 144 10.75 -9.97 7.22
C LEU A 144 12.26 -9.92 6.98
N ASN A 145 13.08 -9.77 8.03
CA ASN A 145 14.54 -9.78 7.92
C ASN A 145 15.09 -11.06 7.29
N ARG A 146 14.48 -12.22 7.57
CA ARG A 146 14.85 -13.49 6.90
C ARG A 146 14.39 -13.51 5.45
N THR A 147 13.16 -13.08 5.19
CA THR A 147 12.54 -13.15 3.86
C THR A 147 13.27 -12.25 2.86
N VAL A 148 13.58 -11.01 3.22
CA VAL A 148 14.17 -10.03 2.29
C VAL A 148 15.61 -10.35 1.87
N THR A 149 16.24 -11.38 2.46
CA THR A 149 17.61 -11.81 2.12
C THR A 149 17.76 -12.27 0.67
N THR A 150 16.66 -12.67 0.05
CA THR A 150 16.52 -13.06 -1.36
C THR A 150 16.63 -11.87 -2.33
N LEU A 151 16.34 -10.65 -1.87
CA LEU A 151 16.39 -9.46 -2.70
C LEU A 151 17.84 -9.13 -3.08
N PRO A 152 18.11 -8.67 -4.32
CA PRO A 152 19.46 -8.44 -4.84
C PRO A 152 20.06 -7.10 -4.34
N VAL A 153 20.00 -6.86 -3.03
CA VAL A 153 20.61 -5.70 -2.35
C VAL A 153 21.43 -6.20 -1.17
N ALA A 154 22.65 -5.66 -1.04
CA ALA A 154 23.58 -6.05 0.00
C ALA A 154 22.99 -5.81 1.41
N PRO A 155 23.24 -6.69 2.40
CA PRO A 155 22.69 -6.54 3.74
C PRO A 155 23.01 -5.21 4.42
N GLU A 156 24.21 -4.64 4.20
CA GLU A 156 24.62 -3.36 4.78
C GLU A 156 23.92 -2.14 4.17
N ASP A 157 23.37 -2.29 2.96
CA ASP A 157 22.64 -1.25 2.24
C ASP A 157 21.11 -1.39 2.41
N ARG A 158 20.68 -2.37 3.20
CA ARG A 158 19.28 -2.65 3.49
C ARG A 158 18.92 -2.25 4.92
N HIS A 159 17.82 -1.53 5.06
CA HIS A 159 17.27 -1.15 6.36
C HIS A 159 15.81 -1.56 6.44
N VAL A 160 15.46 -2.38 7.43
CA VAL A 160 14.12 -2.93 7.63
C VAL A 160 13.52 -2.38 8.92
N GLU A 161 12.29 -1.90 8.84
CA GLU A 161 11.54 -1.40 9.99
C GLU A 161 10.08 -1.85 9.93
N ALA A 162 9.52 -2.24 11.07
CA ALA A 162 8.09 -2.45 11.24
C ALA A 162 7.47 -1.20 11.89
N ILE A 163 6.35 -0.73 11.33
CA ILE A 163 5.66 0.48 11.73
C ILE A 163 4.22 0.11 12.02
N SER A 164 3.80 0.29 13.26
CA SER A 164 2.39 0.12 13.64
C SER A 164 1.53 1.17 12.95
N ALA A 165 0.43 0.74 12.32
CA ALA A 165 -0.58 1.60 11.71
C ALA A 165 -1.39 2.34 12.78
N GLN A 166 -0.73 3.25 13.51
CA GLN A 166 -1.37 4.21 14.41
C GLN A 166 -2.07 5.31 13.62
N ASP A 167 -1.52 5.63 12.44
CA ASP A 167 -1.97 6.64 11.50
C ASP A 167 -2.38 5.97 10.18
N ASP A 168 -3.66 6.06 9.87
CA ASP A 168 -4.32 5.66 8.62
C ASP A 168 -3.58 5.99 7.30
N ALA A 169 -2.90 7.13 7.17
CA ALA A 169 -2.20 7.57 5.96
C ALA A 169 -0.72 7.16 5.89
N THR A 170 -0.30 6.26 6.77
CA THR A 170 1.11 5.88 6.95
C THR A 170 1.85 5.59 5.63
N PRO A 171 1.35 4.77 4.68
CA PRO A 171 2.07 4.51 3.42
C PRO A 171 2.40 5.77 2.63
N LEU A 172 1.44 6.68 2.44
CA LEU A 172 1.65 7.94 1.72
C LEU A 172 2.60 8.88 2.48
N LEU A 173 2.51 8.92 3.81
CA LEU A 173 3.39 9.75 4.63
C LEU A 173 4.83 9.22 4.64
N LEU A 174 5.04 7.91 4.62
CA LEU A 174 6.37 7.31 4.46
C LEU A 174 7.01 7.68 3.13
N ALA A 175 6.21 7.69 2.06
CA ALA A 175 6.64 8.12 0.74
C ALA A 175 7.07 9.61 0.71
N GLU A 176 6.33 10.49 1.40
CA GLU A 176 6.72 11.91 1.52
C GLU A 176 7.97 12.11 2.40
N ARG A 177 8.12 11.35 3.49
CA ARG A 177 9.34 11.36 4.32
C ARG A 177 10.55 10.94 3.50
N PHE A 178 10.48 9.81 2.82
CA PHE A 178 11.54 9.30 1.95
C PHE A 178 11.90 10.27 0.82
N ARG A 179 10.92 10.98 0.26
CA ARG A 179 11.17 12.03 -0.73
C ARG A 179 11.95 13.21 -0.14
N SER A 180 11.66 13.60 1.10
CA SER A 180 12.31 14.72 1.77
C SER A 180 13.73 14.41 2.24
N GLU A 181 14.08 13.12 2.34
CA GLU A 181 15.42 12.69 2.70
C GLU A 181 16.43 13.05 1.58
N ALA A 182 17.30 14.01 1.88
CA ALA A 182 18.46 14.30 1.04
C ALA A 182 19.50 13.18 1.22
N GLY A 183 19.86 12.49 0.15
CA GLY A 183 20.77 11.35 0.30
C GLY A 183 21.33 10.77 -0.99
N ALA A 184 21.94 9.59 -0.84
CA ALA A 184 22.44 8.74 -1.91
C ALA A 184 21.28 8.16 -2.75
N ALA A 185 21.60 7.34 -3.76
CA ALA A 185 20.60 6.57 -4.48
C ALA A 185 19.84 5.67 -3.50
N GLY A 186 18.52 5.82 -3.45
CA GLY A 186 17.66 5.13 -2.49
C GLY A 186 16.43 4.54 -3.16
N ALA A 187 15.99 3.40 -2.61
CA ALA A 187 14.71 2.76 -2.86
C ALA A 187 13.93 2.61 -1.55
N LEU A 188 12.61 2.68 -1.63
CA LEU A 188 11.69 2.44 -0.52
C LEU A 188 10.68 1.38 -0.95
N LEU A 189 10.72 0.22 -0.31
CA LEU A 189 9.70 -0.82 -0.39
C LEU A 189 8.75 -0.68 0.80
N ILE A 190 7.51 -0.31 0.55
CA ILE A 190 6.45 -0.32 1.56
C ILE A 190 5.68 -1.62 1.41
N LEU A 191 5.54 -2.35 2.51
CA LEU A 191 4.71 -3.55 2.63
C LEU A 191 3.58 -3.24 3.60
N ALA A 192 2.34 -3.57 3.28
CA ALA A 192 1.22 -3.44 4.19
C ALA A 192 0.32 -4.66 4.06
N ALA A 193 -0.03 -5.28 5.18
CA ALA A 193 -0.94 -6.41 5.21
C ALA A 193 -1.76 -6.40 6.49
N ASP A 194 -3.00 -6.86 6.39
CA ASP A 194 -3.89 -7.05 7.53
C ASP A 194 -4.90 -8.14 7.21
N SER A 195 -5.32 -8.86 8.24
CA SER A 195 -6.41 -9.82 8.18
C SER A 195 -7.33 -9.63 9.39
N GLY A 196 -8.52 -9.08 9.13
CA GLY A 196 -9.60 -9.03 10.10
C GLY A 196 -10.33 -10.36 10.29
N LEU A 197 -9.93 -11.43 9.58
CA LEU A 197 -10.63 -12.71 9.51
C LEU A 197 -10.19 -13.67 10.60
N CYS A 198 -10.44 -13.31 11.87
CA CYS A 198 -10.30 -14.25 12.98
C CYS A 198 -11.37 -14.04 14.05
N PRO A 199 -11.75 -15.10 14.79
CA PRO A 199 -12.78 -15.01 15.84
C PRO A 199 -12.53 -13.89 16.85
N ALA A 200 -11.29 -13.74 17.34
CA ALA A 200 -10.95 -12.72 18.31
C ALA A 200 -11.16 -11.28 17.77
N THR A 201 -10.80 -11.03 16.51
CA THR A 201 -11.02 -9.73 15.88
C THR A 201 -12.51 -9.48 15.65
N THR A 202 -13.27 -10.49 15.20
CA THR A 202 -14.71 -10.34 14.98
C THR A 202 -15.48 -10.16 16.29
N GLU A 203 -15.15 -10.90 17.34
CA GLU A 203 -15.75 -10.76 18.68
C GLU A 203 -15.48 -9.37 19.26
N ARG A 204 -14.23 -8.88 19.12
CA ARG A 204 -13.88 -7.52 19.54
C ARG A 204 -14.68 -6.47 18.77
N LEU A 205 -14.74 -6.56 17.44
CA LEU A 205 -15.50 -5.62 16.61
C LEU A 205 -17.01 -5.69 16.91
N GLU A 206 -17.54 -6.86 17.29
CA GLU A 206 -18.93 -7.00 17.74
C GLU A 206 -19.14 -6.31 19.08
N GLY A 207 -18.26 -6.54 20.07
CA GLY A 207 -18.31 -5.89 21.37
C GLY A 207 -18.20 -4.37 21.31
N GLU A 208 -17.41 -3.86 20.34
CA GLU A 208 -17.30 -2.43 20.01
C GLU A 208 -18.50 -1.90 19.20
N LYS A 209 -19.46 -2.76 18.82
CA LYS A 209 -20.60 -2.45 17.94
C LYS A 209 -20.20 -1.90 16.57
N ARG A 210 -19.04 -2.34 16.07
CA ARG A 210 -18.47 -1.89 14.81
C ARG A 210 -18.73 -2.82 13.63
N LEU A 211 -19.13 -4.08 13.81
CA LEU A 211 -19.40 -4.98 12.67
C LEU A 211 -20.66 -4.62 11.88
N PHE A 212 -20.65 -4.88 10.57
CA PHE A 212 -21.84 -4.74 9.74
C PHE A 212 -22.92 -5.76 10.14
N ARG A 213 -24.15 -5.28 10.35
CA ARG A 213 -25.34 -6.08 10.68
C ARG A 213 -26.57 -5.52 9.99
N SER A 214 -27.64 -6.31 9.93
CA SER A 214 -28.98 -5.83 9.50
C SER A 214 -29.45 -4.59 10.27
N HIS A 215 -29.19 -4.53 11.58
CA HIS A 215 -29.51 -3.39 12.44
C HIS A 215 -28.38 -2.35 12.56
N ARG A 216 -27.22 -2.61 11.93
CA ARG A 216 -26.04 -1.72 11.89
C ARG A 216 -25.47 -1.70 10.46
N PRO A 217 -26.18 -1.10 9.48
CA PRO A 217 -25.78 -1.12 8.06
C PRO A 217 -24.57 -0.24 7.74
N HIS A 218 -24.00 0.43 8.75
CA HIS A 218 -22.78 1.25 8.64
C HIS A 218 -21.61 0.63 9.42
N GLY A 219 -21.69 -0.64 9.79
CA GLY A 219 -20.58 -1.36 10.40
C GLY A 219 -19.52 -1.79 9.38
N LEU A 220 -18.42 -2.35 9.86
CA LEU A 220 -17.31 -2.87 9.09
C LEU A 220 -17.61 -4.31 8.66
N MET A 221 -17.32 -4.61 7.39
CA MET A 221 -17.29 -5.98 6.87
C MET A 221 -15.82 -6.42 6.89
N PRO A 222 -15.41 -7.41 7.71
CA PRO A 222 -14.01 -7.81 7.80
C PRO A 222 -13.44 -8.25 6.46
N GLY A 223 -12.19 -7.88 6.20
CA GLY A 223 -11.47 -8.29 5.00
C GLY A 223 -10.04 -8.65 5.32
N GLU A 224 -9.34 -9.13 4.30
CA GLU A 224 -7.90 -9.33 4.34
C GLU A 224 -7.28 -8.97 3.00
N ALA A 225 -6.09 -8.38 3.06
CA ALA A 225 -5.32 -8.01 1.87
C ALA A 225 -3.86 -7.74 2.21
N ALA A 226 -3.00 -7.82 1.21
CA ALA A 226 -1.64 -7.31 1.28
C ALA A 226 -1.26 -6.54 0.02
N PHE A 227 -0.44 -5.51 0.19
CA PHE A 227 0.04 -4.62 -0.86
C PHE A 227 1.54 -4.33 -0.68
N ALA A 228 2.24 -4.23 -1.80
CA ALA A 228 3.62 -3.76 -1.84
C ALA A 228 3.76 -2.60 -2.84
N ILE A 229 4.60 -1.61 -2.51
CA ILE A 229 4.86 -0.46 -3.36
C ILE A 229 6.36 -0.17 -3.33
N LEU A 230 7.01 -0.16 -4.50
CA LEU A 230 8.43 0.15 -4.62
C LEU A 230 8.60 1.54 -5.24
N CYS A 231 9.10 2.46 -4.43
CA CYS A 231 9.46 3.82 -4.82
C CYS A 231 10.98 3.95 -4.93
N ILE A 232 11.44 4.87 -5.77
CA ILE A 232 12.86 5.24 -5.84
C ILE A 232 13.01 6.76 -5.86
N ASN A 233 14.19 7.24 -5.47
CA ASN A 233 14.55 8.64 -5.69
C ASN A 233 15.21 8.84 -7.06
N GLN A 234 15.36 10.09 -7.49
CA GLN A 234 15.90 10.42 -8.82
C GLN A 234 17.29 9.80 -9.06
N LYS A 235 18.14 9.77 -8.03
CA LYS A 235 19.50 9.21 -8.10
C LYS A 235 19.52 7.68 -8.28
N ALA A 236 18.43 7.00 -7.94
CA ALA A 236 18.29 5.56 -8.07
C ALA A 236 17.68 5.11 -9.41
N LEU A 237 17.22 6.03 -10.27
CA LEU A 237 16.63 5.68 -11.58
C LEU A 237 17.57 4.85 -12.46
N ARG A 238 18.88 5.09 -12.40
CA ARG A 238 19.86 4.32 -13.15
C ARG A 238 19.93 2.82 -12.79
N PHE A 239 19.37 2.42 -11.64
CA PHE A 239 19.31 1.01 -11.24
C PHE A 239 18.00 0.34 -11.67
N ALA A 240 17.03 1.11 -12.18
CA ALA A 240 15.75 0.55 -12.61
C ALA A 240 15.93 -0.25 -13.90
N LEU A 241 15.37 -1.45 -13.95
CA LEU A 241 15.34 -2.31 -15.15
C LEU A 241 14.19 -1.95 -16.09
N GLN A 242 13.24 -1.15 -15.61
CA GLN A 242 12.06 -0.71 -16.33
C GLN A 242 11.77 0.76 -16.03
N GLN A 243 10.98 1.38 -16.89
CA GLN A 243 10.46 2.72 -16.62
C GLN A 243 9.56 2.70 -15.37
N PRO A 244 9.52 3.79 -14.59
CA PRO A 244 8.54 3.92 -13.52
C PRO A 244 7.13 3.63 -14.03
N ALA A 245 6.30 2.97 -13.22
CA ALA A 245 4.89 2.77 -13.52
C ALA A 245 4.11 4.11 -13.49
N CYS A 246 4.45 4.97 -12.54
CA CYS A 246 3.90 6.33 -12.42
C CYS A 246 4.80 7.20 -11.53
N ILE A 247 4.45 8.49 -11.42
CA ILE A 247 5.12 9.46 -10.56
C ILE A 247 4.16 9.95 -9.48
N LEU A 248 4.50 9.74 -8.21
CA LEU A 248 3.77 10.32 -7.07
C LEU A 248 4.16 11.79 -6.87
N GLN A 249 3.18 12.69 -6.84
CA GLN A 249 3.35 14.10 -6.49
C GLN A 249 3.33 14.32 -4.96
N ARG A 250 3.45 15.56 -4.48
CA ARG A 250 3.38 15.87 -3.04
C ARG A 250 2.10 15.36 -2.41
N VAL A 251 2.27 14.66 -1.29
CA VAL A 251 1.16 14.21 -0.47
C VAL A 251 0.72 15.38 0.38
N ALA A 252 -0.56 15.73 0.29
CA ALA A 252 -1.20 16.66 1.19
C ALA A 252 -1.97 15.88 2.24
N SER A 253 -1.81 16.22 3.52
CA SER A 253 -2.55 15.59 4.62
C SER A 253 -3.12 16.62 5.57
N CYS A 254 -4.26 16.31 6.16
CA CYS A 254 -4.86 17.10 7.22
C CYS A 254 -5.71 16.22 8.14
N ARG A 255 -6.06 16.76 9.30
CA ARG A 255 -6.88 16.08 10.29
C ARG A 255 -8.24 16.73 10.40
N ARG A 256 -9.29 15.92 10.51
CA ARG A 256 -10.65 16.38 10.80
C ARG A 256 -10.77 16.87 12.23
N ALA A 257 -11.59 17.88 12.44
CA ALA A 257 -11.90 18.39 13.78
C ALA A 257 -12.81 17.44 14.60
N ALA A 258 -13.59 16.59 13.92
CA ALA A 258 -14.50 15.62 14.53
C ALA A 258 -14.43 14.29 13.79
N SER A 259 -14.74 13.20 14.50
CA SER A 259 -14.69 11.86 13.91
C SER A 259 -15.70 11.76 12.77
N ALA A 260 -15.30 11.10 11.68
CA ALA A 260 -16.21 10.73 10.61
C ALA A 260 -17.23 9.63 11.02
N ASP A 261 -17.10 9.09 12.24
CA ASP A 261 -17.96 8.06 12.80
C ASP A 261 -18.99 8.61 13.82
N ASP A 262 -18.92 9.89 14.21
CA ASP A 262 -19.79 10.50 15.25
C ASP A 262 -21.27 10.71 14.83
N GLY A 263 -21.73 10.07 13.74
CA GLY A 263 -23.12 10.15 13.25
C GLY A 263 -23.57 11.54 12.76
N ALA A 264 -22.72 12.56 12.88
CA ALA A 264 -22.95 13.89 12.36
C ALA A 264 -23.04 13.89 10.82
N ARG A 265 -23.61 14.97 10.25
CA ARG A 265 -23.70 15.13 8.80
C ARG A 265 -22.31 14.96 8.15
N PRO A 266 -22.16 14.08 7.15
CA PRO A 266 -20.89 13.91 6.44
C PRO A 266 -20.37 15.25 5.92
N SER A 267 -19.08 15.49 6.10
CA SER A 267 -18.39 16.71 5.69
C SER A 267 -17.18 16.34 4.85
N HIS A 268 -17.01 17.02 3.72
CA HIS A 268 -15.89 16.85 2.80
C HIS A 268 -14.82 17.93 2.93
N VAL A 269 -14.95 18.86 3.90
CA VAL A 269 -14.08 20.05 3.99
C VAL A 269 -12.60 19.67 4.13
N SER A 270 -12.27 18.75 5.03
CA SER A 270 -10.88 18.31 5.24
C SER A 270 -10.33 17.59 4.00
N LEU A 271 -11.07 16.64 3.43
CA LEU A 271 -10.63 15.94 2.23
C LEU A 271 -10.51 16.89 1.02
N GLY A 272 -11.43 17.85 0.86
CA GLY A 272 -11.36 18.89 -0.16
C GLY A 272 -10.13 19.77 0.00
N ALA A 273 -9.80 20.21 1.22
CA ALA A 273 -8.58 20.97 1.48
C ALA A 273 -7.31 20.18 1.11
N ALA A 274 -7.23 18.90 1.49
CA ALA A 274 -6.12 18.04 1.08
C ALA A 274 -6.08 17.85 -0.45
N THR A 275 -7.23 17.68 -1.10
CA THR A 275 -7.35 17.51 -2.55
C THR A 275 -6.86 18.74 -3.30
N GLY A 276 -7.29 19.94 -2.89
CA GLY A 276 -6.80 21.19 -3.46
C GLY A 276 -5.29 21.33 -3.34
N ALA A 277 -4.73 21.09 -2.16
CA ALA A 277 -3.28 21.14 -1.95
C ALA A 277 -2.50 20.10 -2.77
N ALA A 278 -3.05 18.90 -2.99
CA ALA A 278 -2.44 17.88 -3.84
C ALA A 278 -2.45 18.25 -5.32
N LEU A 279 -3.56 18.83 -5.82
CA LEU A 279 -3.69 19.33 -7.19
C LEU A 279 -2.74 20.52 -7.43
N ASP A 280 -2.69 21.47 -6.49
CA ASP A 280 -1.78 22.61 -6.53
C ASP A 280 -0.32 22.16 -6.59
N ALA A 281 0.06 21.18 -5.76
CA ALA A 281 1.42 20.67 -5.75
C ALA A 281 1.79 19.86 -7.01
N ALA A 282 0.80 19.29 -7.70
CA ALA A 282 0.96 18.66 -9.01
C ALA A 282 0.90 19.67 -10.17
N ASN A 283 0.57 20.95 -9.90
CA ASN A 283 0.28 21.97 -10.90
C ASN A 283 -0.78 21.51 -11.92
N LEU A 284 -1.84 20.85 -11.44
CA LEU A 284 -2.94 20.36 -12.26
C LEU A 284 -4.27 20.96 -11.80
N THR A 285 -5.18 21.12 -12.75
CA THR A 285 -6.61 21.31 -12.44
C THR A 285 -7.27 19.96 -12.35
N GLY A 286 -8.41 19.90 -11.66
CA GLY A 286 -9.15 18.64 -11.54
C GLY A 286 -9.67 18.10 -12.87
N GLU A 287 -9.83 18.93 -13.91
CA GLU A 287 -10.20 18.51 -15.27
C GLU A 287 -9.22 17.49 -15.88
N ALA A 288 -7.95 17.53 -15.48
CA ALA A 288 -6.92 16.59 -15.94
C ALA A 288 -6.99 15.21 -15.25
N ILE A 289 -7.79 15.06 -14.20
CA ILE A 289 -7.91 13.81 -13.45
C ILE A 289 -8.93 12.90 -14.14
N SER A 290 -8.53 11.65 -14.38
CA SER A 290 -9.34 10.64 -15.05
C SER A 290 -10.13 9.73 -14.11
N ALA A 291 -9.63 9.55 -12.88
CA ALA A 291 -10.21 8.67 -11.89
C ALA A 291 -9.73 9.03 -10.48
N ILE A 292 -10.43 8.48 -9.49
CA ILE A 292 -10.07 8.57 -8.08
C ILE A 292 -9.95 7.17 -7.51
N ALA A 293 -8.80 6.85 -6.93
CA ALA A 293 -8.62 5.65 -6.14
C ALA A 293 -8.68 6.00 -4.65
N CYS A 294 -9.42 5.23 -3.86
CA CYS A 294 -9.56 5.51 -2.43
C CYS A 294 -9.75 4.25 -1.60
N ASP A 295 -9.49 4.38 -0.30
CA ASP A 295 -9.73 3.34 0.69
C ASP A 295 -11.12 3.46 1.36
N ALA A 296 -12.05 4.19 0.73
CA ALA A 296 -13.42 4.29 1.21
C ALA A 296 -14.08 2.91 1.24
N ASP A 297 -14.87 2.67 2.29
CA ASP A 297 -15.78 1.53 2.38
C ASP A 297 -17.23 1.95 2.13
N HIS A 298 -18.17 1.03 2.35
CA HIS A 298 -19.59 1.24 2.09
C HIS A 298 -20.27 2.22 3.07
N ARG A 299 -19.60 2.68 4.14
CA ARG A 299 -20.19 3.59 5.11
C ARG A 299 -20.49 4.92 4.45
N SER A 300 -21.74 5.38 4.57
CA SER A 300 -22.20 6.59 3.90
C SER A 300 -21.37 7.83 4.24
N SER A 301 -20.80 7.91 5.44
CA SER A 301 -19.91 9.03 5.81
C SER A 301 -18.65 9.08 4.95
N ARG A 302 -18.05 7.93 4.60
CA ARG A 302 -16.85 7.84 3.75
C ARG A 302 -17.19 8.06 2.29
N VAL A 303 -18.26 7.43 1.81
CA VAL A 303 -18.74 7.59 0.43
C VAL A 303 -19.09 9.06 0.15
N LEU A 304 -19.91 9.69 1.00
CA LEU A 304 -20.35 11.08 0.77
C LEU A 304 -19.23 12.10 0.96
N GLU A 305 -18.23 11.80 1.79
CA GLU A 305 -17.03 12.63 1.90
C GLU A 305 -16.20 12.60 0.61
N CYS A 306 -15.96 11.42 0.03
CA CYS A 306 -15.31 11.30 -1.29
C CYS A 306 -16.11 12.02 -2.38
N ILE A 307 -17.43 11.77 -2.47
CA ILE A 307 -18.29 12.40 -3.47
C ILE A 307 -18.30 13.92 -3.32
N GLY A 308 -18.33 14.44 -2.09
CA GLY A 308 -18.25 15.88 -1.84
C GLY A 308 -16.94 16.49 -2.36
N ALA A 309 -15.80 15.84 -2.10
CA ALA A 309 -14.51 16.28 -2.64
C ALA A 309 -14.45 16.18 -4.17
N MET A 310 -15.04 15.14 -4.77
CA MET A 310 -15.18 14.98 -6.22
C MET A 310 -15.97 16.12 -6.85
N LEU A 311 -17.15 16.43 -6.32
CA LEU A 311 -17.98 17.50 -6.84
C LEU A 311 -17.31 18.88 -6.74
N GLN A 312 -16.45 19.07 -5.73
CA GLN A 312 -15.71 20.31 -5.53
C GLN A 312 -14.52 20.45 -6.50
N HIS A 313 -13.77 19.37 -6.74
CA HIS A 313 -12.49 19.45 -7.45
C HIS A 313 -12.48 18.79 -8.83
N THR A 314 -13.25 17.73 -9.04
CA THR A 314 -13.32 16.96 -10.30
C THR A 314 -14.77 16.76 -10.74
N PRO A 315 -15.57 17.83 -10.92
CA PRO A 315 -17.01 17.73 -11.18
C PRO A 315 -17.38 17.04 -12.50
N GLN A 316 -16.41 16.90 -13.42
CA GLN A 316 -16.59 16.18 -14.67
C GLN A 316 -16.59 14.66 -14.53
N LEU A 317 -16.10 14.13 -13.40
CA LEU A 317 -16.06 12.69 -13.13
C LEU A 317 -17.41 12.20 -12.58
N ASP A 318 -17.82 11.01 -13.03
CA ASP A 318 -18.95 10.32 -12.41
C ASP A 318 -18.52 9.82 -11.02
N ALA A 319 -19.25 10.27 -10.00
CA ALA A 319 -18.94 10.04 -8.60
C ALA A 319 -18.98 8.54 -8.19
N ILE A 320 -19.61 7.71 -9.01
CA ILE A 320 -19.65 6.27 -8.85
C ILE A 320 -18.67 5.61 -9.81
N ALA A 321 -18.80 5.78 -11.12
CA ALA A 321 -18.03 5.05 -12.12
C ALA A 321 -16.52 5.34 -12.04
N ASN A 322 -16.12 6.59 -11.80
CA ASN A 322 -14.70 6.98 -11.77
C ASN A 322 -14.05 6.84 -10.38
N ARG A 323 -14.75 6.26 -9.40
CA ARG A 323 -14.26 6.05 -8.02
C ARG A 323 -13.92 4.59 -7.76
N LEU A 324 -12.63 4.27 -7.63
CA LEU A 324 -12.09 2.96 -7.36
C LEU A 324 -11.93 2.79 -5.84
N ALA A 325 -12.97 2.31 -5.17
CA ALA A 325 -13.04 2.20 -3.72
C ALA A 325 -12.66 0.80 -3.23
N VAL A 326 -11.46 0.70 -2.66
CA VAL A 326 -10.85 -0.59 -2.30
C VAL A 326 -11.64 -1.30 -1.21
N ASN A 327 -12.01 -0.59 -0.14
CA ASN A 327 -12.63 -1.22 1.02
C ASN A 327 -14.13 -1.52 0.81
N GLU A 328 -14.76 -0.98 -0.24
CA GLU A 328 -16.08 -1.46 -0.69
C GLU A 328 -16.01 -2.87 -1.28
N THR A 329 -14.89 -3.19 -1.92
CA THR A 329 -14.70 -4.45 -2.65
C THR A 329 -14.06 -5.50 -1.76
N CYS A 330 -12.98 -5.11 -1.06
CA CYS A 330 -12.17 -5.99 -0.22
C CYS A 330 -12.57 -5.95 1.26
N GLY A 331 -13.64 -5.25 1.65
CA GLY A 331 -14.00 -5.05 3.05
C GLY A 331 -12.99 -4.19 3.81
N HIS A 332 -13.07 -4.23 5.14
CA HIS A 332 -12.17 -3.54 6.03
C HIS A 332 -10.86 -4.33 6.18
N ILE A 333 -9.84 -3.87 5.46
CA ILE A 333 -8.49 -4.44 5.41
C ILE A 333 -7.48 -3.68 6.29
N GLY A 334 -7.96 -3.03 7.35
CA GLY A 334 -7.17 -2.41 8.42
C GLY A 334 -5.93 -1.65 7.93
N ALA A 335 -4.74 -2.05 8.41
CA ALA A 335 -3.45 -1.44 8.10
C ALA A 335 -3.09 -1.41 6.61
N ALA A 336 -3.69 -2.29 5.79
CA ALA A 336 -3.48 -2.36 4.35
C ALA A 336 -4.33 -1.34 3.56
N SER A 337 -5.31 -0.68 4.19
CA SER A 337 -6.30 0.18 3.52
C SER A 337 -5.68 1.29 2.67
N SER A 338 -4.84 2.14 3.26
CA SER A 338 -4.24 3.27 2.54
C SER A 338 -3.28 2.82 1.44
N ALA A 339 -2.57 1.70 1.65
CA ALA A 339 -1.72 1.12 0.61
C ALA A 339 -2.57 0.59 -0.56
N GLY A 340 -3.69 -0.06 -0.27
CA GLY A 340 -4.62 -0.55 -1.29
C GLY A 340 -5.15 0.57 -2.19
N GLY A 341 -5.60 1.69 -1.60
CA GLY A 341 -6.05 2.86 -2.36
C GLY A 341 -4.96 3.43 -3.26
N TRP A 342 -3.71 3.45 -2.79
CA TRP A 342 -2.56 3.88 -3.58
C TRP A 342 -2.23 2.89 -4.71
N VAL A 343 -2.20 1.57 -4.44
CA VAL A 343 -1.98 0.54 -5.45
C VAL A 343 -3.06 0.56 -6.54
N ALA A 344 -4.33 0.73 -6.18
CA ALA A 344 -5.41 0.91 -7.14
C ALA A 344 -5.18 2.14 -8.04
N GLY A 345 -4.67 3.23 -7.46
CA GLY A 345 -4.30 4.42 -8.20
C GLY A 345 -3.11 4.19 -9.15
N ILE A 346 -2.10 3.44 -8.72
CA ILE A 346 -0.92 3.08 -9.55
C ILE A 346 -1.38 2.28 -10.77
N ALA A 347 -2.17 1.23 -10.54
CA ALA A 347 -2.69 0.37 -11.59
C ALA A 347 -3.55 1.17 -12.59
N GLN A 348 -4.40 2.08 -12.09
CA GLN A 348 -5.24 2.91 -12.96
C GLN A 348 -4.44 3.96 -13.75
N ALA A 349 -3.47 4.64 -13.12
CA ALA A 349 -2.63 5.62 -13.81
C ALA A 349 -1.78 4.97 -14.90
N GLN A 350 -1.24 3.77 -14.63
CA GLN A 350 -0.46 3.00 -15.59
C GLN A 350 -1.32 2.51 -16.75
N SER A 351 -2.50 1.93 -16.47
CA SER A 351 -3.38 1.37 -17.50
C SER A 351 -4.04 2.43 -18.37
N ALA A 352 -4.51 3.54 -17.76
CA ALA A 352 -5.20 4.60 -18.49
C ALA A 352 -4.25 5.62 -19.13
N GLY A 353 -2.99 5.69 -18.69
CA GLY A 353 -2.04 6.71 -19.16
C GLY A 353 -2.49 8.14 -18.83
N GLN A 354 -3.23 8.32 -17.73
CA GLN A 354 -3.82 9.60 -17.33
C GLN A 354 -3.63 9.84 -15.83
N PRO A 355 -3.60 11.11 -15.37
CA PRO A 355 -3.52 11.42 -13.95
C PRO A 355 -4.67 10.83 -13.12
N VAL A 356 -4.34 10.38 -11.91
CA VAL A 356 -5.28 9.80 -10.94
C VAL A 356 -5.09 10.47 -9.58
N LEU A 357 -6.19 10.82 -8.92
CA LEU A 357 -6.18 11.24 -7.52
C LEU A 357 -6.27 10.02 -6.60
N VAL A 358 -5.42 9.98 -5.58
CA VAL A 358 -5.49 8.98 -4.51
C VAL A 358 -6.02 9.67 -3.25
N PHE A 359 -7.06 9.11 -2.65
CA PHE A 359 -7.61 9.57 -1.36
C PHE A 359 -7.38 8.53 -0.27
N ASN A 360 -6.99 9.02 0.90
CA ASN A 360 -7.19 8.31 2.16
C ASN A 360 -8.33 8.98 2.93
N VAL A 361 -9.36 8.19 3.23
CA VAL A 361 -10.59 8.60 3.89
C VAL A 361 -11.08 7.58 4.93
N SER A 362 -10.60 6.33 4.93
CA SER A 362 -11.19 5.23 5.71
C SER A 362 -11.28 5.50 7.21
N HIS A 363 -10.22 6.08 7.79
CA HIS A 363 -10.14 6.29 9.23
C HIS A 363 -10.97 7.50 9.70
N ALA A 364 -11.16 7.56 11.01
CA ALA A 364 -12.06 8.50 11.65
C ALA A 364 -11.63 9.97 11.47
N PHE A 365 -10.32 10.24 11.42
CA PHE A 365 -9.81 11.61 11.52
C PHE A 365 -8.92 12.07 10.38
N GLU A 366 -7.91 11.32 9.94
CA GLU A 366 -6.95 11.86 8.98
C GLU A 366 -7.47 11.75 7.55
N ARG A 367 -7.08 12.72 6.74
CA ARG A 367 -7.31 12.75 5.31
C ARG A 367 -6.00 13.00 4.63
N ALA A 368 -5.74 12.24 3.59
CA ALA A 368 -4.62 12.51 2.70
C ALA A 368 -5.09 12.45 1.25
N ALA A 369 -4.45 13.27 0.42
CA ALA A 369 -4.62 13.24 -1.01
C ALA A 369 -3.24 13.32 -1.70
N ALA A 370 -3.13 12.66 -2.84
CA ALA A 370 -1.96 12.77 -3.70
C ALA A 370 -2.39 12.59 -5.17
N VAL A 371 -1.59 13.14 -6.08
CA VAL A 371 -1.75 12.93 -7.51
C VAL A 371 -0.70 11.92 -7.99
N LEU A 372 -1.13 10.93 -8.75
CA LEU A 372 -0.29 10.06 -9.54
C LEU A 372 -0.30 10.55 -10.98
N LEU A 373 0.88 10.82 -11.55
CA LEU A 373 1.02 11.12 -12.96
C LEU A 373 1.50 9.87 -13.71
N PRO A 374 1.01 9.62 -14.94
CA PRO A 374 1.59 8.58 -15.78
C PRO A 374 3.09 8.86 -16.00
N ALA A 375 3.89 7.81 -16.09
CA ALA A 375 5.29 7.93 -16.43
C ALA A 375 5.45 8.17 -17.93
N ASN A 376 5.40 9.44 -18.34
CA ASN A 376 5.81 9.86 -19.68
C ASN A 376 7.27 10.32 -19.63
N ASP A 377 8.00 10.24 -20.76
CA ASP A 377 9.42 10.65 -20.86
C ASP A 377 9.67 12.09 -20.38
N ASP A 378 8.68 12.99 -20.52
CA ASP A 378 8.76 14.40 -20.08
C ASP A 378 8.43 14.64 -18.59
N ALA A 379 7.94 13.62 -17.88
CA ALA A 379 7.41 13.77 -16.51
C ALA A 379 8.47 13.59 -15.39
N LEU A 380 9.70 13.23 -15.75
CA LEU A 380 10.82 13.17 -14.81
C LEU A 380 11.44 14.57 -14.69
N PRO A 381 11.33 15.27 -13.55
CA PRO A 381 12.02 16.54 -13.37
C PRO A 381 13.53 16.31 -13.51
N ALA A 382 14.17 17.17 -14.31
CA ALA A 382 15.61 17.16 -14.59
C ALA A 382 16.47 17.21 -13.31
#